data_AF-A0A1G7DI67-F1
#
_entry.id   AF-A0A1G7DI67-F1
#
_cell.length_a   1.000
_cell.length_b   1.000
_cell.length_c   1.000
_cell.angle_alpha   90.00
_cell.angle_beta   90.00
_cell.angle_gamma   90.00
#
_symmetry.space_group_name_H-M   'P 1'
#
loop_
_entity.id
_entity.type
_entity.pdbx_description
1 polymer ?
#
loop_
_entity_poly.entity_id
_entity_poly.type
_entity_poly.pdbx_seq_one_letter_code
_entity_poly.pdbx_strand_id
1 'polypeptide(L)'
;MPFEDCLVAWSVKNSGASPTAPRLSLMHPNGFTSTDVMGADILEDWCFMNWYMDKNRPLPPGTAFDEYRLQDFERRKAEGFPKPLFPGTFHTPERTPAQHRQRKEIGGW
;
A
#
# COMPACT_ATOMS: atom_id res chain seq x y z
N MET A 1 17.37 6.08 10.80
CA MET A 1 15.96 6.26 11.20
C MET A 1 15.26 4.94 10.97
N PRO A 2 14.87 4.24 12.04
CA PRO A 2 13.87 3.18 11.96
C PRO A 2 12.62 3.66 11.22
N PHE A 3 11.96 2.78 10.47
CA PHE A 3 10.76 3.15 9.70
C PHE A 3 9.62 3.64 10.60
N GLU A 4 9.55 3.13 11.83
CA GLU A 4 8.58 3.57 12.86
C GLU A 4 8.71 5.04 13.25
N ASP A 5 9.89 5.63 13.08
CA ASP A 5 10.15 7.04 13.37
C ASP A 5 9.95 7.94 12.13
N CYS A 6 9.66 7.36 10.96
CA CYS A 6 9.46 8.12 9.73
C CYS A 6 8.20 8.98 9.82
N LEU A 7 8.37 10.29 9.59
CA LEU A 7 7.25 11.20 9.41
C LEU A 7 6.87 11.26 7.93
N VAL A 8 5.60 11.01 7.66
CA VAL A 8 5.01 11.13 6.33
C VAL A 8 4.39 12.53 6.20
N ALA A 9 4.73 13.24 5.14
CA ALA A 9 4.19 14.55 4.85
C ALA A 9 3.73 14.63 3.39
N TRP A 10 2.86 15.60 3.11
CA TRP A 10 2.62 16.06 1.75
C TRP A 10 3.61 17.20 1.46
N SER A 11 4.23 17.15 0.28
CA SER A 11 5.15 18.20 -0.16
C SER A 11 4.69 18.80 -1.47
N VAL A 12 4.84 20.12 -1.60
CA VAL A 12 4.67 20.86 -2.85
C VAL A 12 6.00 21.52 -3.15
N LYS A 13 6.62 21.16 -4.27
CA LYS A 13 7.84 21.86 -4.72
C LYS A 13 7.40 23.15 -5.42
N ASN A 14 7.51 24.26 -4.70
CA ASN A 14 7.32 25.59 -5.27
C ASN A 14 8.55 25.99 -6.11
N SER A 15 8.63 25.51 -7.34
CA SER A 15 9.40 26.21 -8.38
C SER A 15 8.51 27.31 -8.94
N GLY A 16 8.80 28.57 -8.60
CA GLY A 16 7.93 29.75 -8.74
C GLY A 16 7.31 30.10 -10.11
N ALA A 17 7.37 29.20 -11.11
CA ALA A 17 6.68 29.33 -12.39
C ALA A 17 5.60 28.25 -12.62
N SER A 18 5.59 27.15 -11.87
CA SER A 18 4.57 26.09 -11.94
C SER A 18 4.63 25.25 -10.67
N PRO A 19 3.62 25.31 -9.77
CA PRO A 19 3.58 24.42 -8.62
C PRO A 19 3.47 22.98 -9.13
N THR A 20 4.39 22.10 -8.72
CA THR A 20 4.21 20.67 -8.97
C THR A 20 3.00 20.18 -8.19
N ALA A 21 2.26 19.20 -8.75
CA ALA A 21 1.23 18.50 -8.01
C ALA A 21 1.78 18.01 -6.65
N PRO A 22 0.97 18.05 -5.59
CA PRO A 22 1.42 17.66 -4.26
C PRO A 22 1.79 16.17 -4.30
N ARG A 23 2.86 15.78 -3.59
CA ARG A 23 3.39 14.40 -3.57
C ARG A 23 3.52 13.85 -2.16
N LEU A 24 3.47 12.52 -2.05
CA LEU A 24 3.76 11.82 -0.82
C LEU A 24 5.28 11.84 -0.57
N SER A 25 5.70 12.37 0.57
CA SER A 25 7.11 12.51 0.93
C SER A 25 7.40 11.94 2.31
N LEU A 26 8.57 11.31 2.45
CA LEU A 26 9.15 10.95 3.74
C LEU A 26 10.07 12.07 4.20
N MET A 27 9.82 12.62 5.38
CA MET A 27 10.69 13.62 5.99
C MET A 27 11.96 12.96 6.51
N HIS A 28 13.10 13.58 6.23
CA HIS A 28 14.38 13.18 6.78
C HIS A 28 14.46 13.60 8.26
N PRO A 29 15.29 12.94 9.08
CA PRO A 29 15.44 13.26 10.51
C PRO A 29 15.89 14.69 10.79
N ASN A 30 16.47 15.38 9.81
CA ASN A 30 16.90 16.77 9.95
C ASN A 30 15.73 17.79 9.95
N GLY A 31 14.49 17.33 9.71
CA GLY A 31 13.28 18.15 9.71
C GLY A 31 13.16 19.15 8.55
N PHE A 32 14.12 19.15 7.62
CA PHE A 32 14.22 20.17 6.57
C PHE A 32 14.13 19.57 5.16
N THR A 33 14.62 18.35 4.97
CA THR A 33 14.60 17.68 3.67
C THR A 33 13.59 16.55 3.67
N SER A 34 13.07 16.24 2.48
CA SER A 34 12.19 15.11 2.27
C SER A 34 12.52 14.38 0.97
N THR A 35 12.16 13.11 0.89
CA THR A 35 12.23 12.31 -0.34
C THR A 35 10.82 11.93 -0.77
N ASP A 36 10.50 12.24 -2.02
CA ASP A 36 9.25 11.81 -2.65
C ASP A 36 9.30 10.30 -2.84
N VAL A 37 8.27 9.59 -2.37
CA VAL A 37 8.26 8.12 -2.34
C VAL A 37 7.79 7.56 -3.68
N MET A 38 6.84 8.25 -4.31
CA MET A 38 6.18 7.83 -5.53
C MET A 38 5.79 9.07 -6.37
N GLY A 39 5.29 8.80 -7.59
CA GLY A 39 5.04 9.82 -8.61
C GLY A 39 3.57 10.04 -8.95
N ALA A 40 2.64 9.37 -8.27
CA ALA A 40 1.21 9.49 -8.54
C ALA A 40 0.56 10.56 -7.63
N ASP A 41 -0.77 10.50 -7.48
CA ASP A 41 -1.50 11.32 -6.53
C ASP A 41 -1.22 10.87 -5.08
N ILE A 42 -1.21 11.81 -4.14
CA ILE A 42 -0.94 11.53 -2.71
C ILE A 42 -1.85 10.44 -2.17
N LEU A 43 -3.15 10.46 -2.51
CA LEU A 43 -4.11 9.51 -1.98
C LEU A 43 -3.89 8.12 -2.56
N GLU A 44 -3.58 8.02 -3.85
CA GLU A 44 -3.24 6.75 -4.50
C GLU A 44 -1.97 6.17 -3.90
N ASP A 45 -0.93 6.99 -3.76
CA ASP A 45 0.35 6.63 -3.18
C ASP A 45 0.18 6.16 -1.72
N TRP A 46 -0.60 6.89 -0.93
CA TRP A 46 -0.89 6.54 0.46
C TRP A 46 -1.69 5.23 0.56
N CYS A 47 -2.70 5.05 -0.29
CA CYS A 47 -3.50 3.82 -0.33
C CYS A 47 -2.65 2.63 -0.74
N PHE A 48 -1.78 2.79 -1.75
CA PHE A 48 -0.85 1.76 -2.18
C PHE A 48 0.10 1.35 -1.05
N MET A 49 0.70 2.31 -0.36
CA MET A 49 1.61 2.03 0.76
C MET A 49 0.91 1.28 1.89
N ASN A 50 -0.27 1.75 2.34
CA ASN A 50 -1.03 1.06 3.39
C ASN A 50 -1.45 -0.35 2.96
N TRP A 51 -1.86 -0.53 1.70
CA TRP A 51 -2.23 -1.84 1.18
C TRP A 51 -1.01 -2.77 1.13
N TYR A 52 0.11 -2.31 0.59
CA TYR A 52 1.34 -3.12 0.48
C TYR A 52 1.91 -3.52 1.85
N MET A 53 1.88 -2.61 2.83
CA MET A 53 2.40 -2.88 4.18
C MET A 53 1.49 -3.81 4.98
N ASP A 54 0.19 -3.86 4.65
CA ASP A 54 -0.77 -4.81 5.23
C ASP A 54 -0.65 -6.18 4.58
N LYS A 55 0.28 -7.00 5.08
CA LYS A 55 0.55 -8.36 4.58
C LYS A 55 -0.64 -9.33 4.68
N ASN A 56 -1.73 -8.93 5.34
CA ASN A 56 -2.94 -9.75 5.44
C ASN A 56 -3.86 -9.53 4.23
N ARG A 57 -3.64 -8.46 3.45
CA ARG A 57 -4.33 -8.17 2.20
C ARG A 57 -3.65 -8.88 1.02
N PRO A 58 -4.38 -9.12 -0.08
CA PRO A 58 -3.74 -9.47 -1.35
C PRO A 58 -2.77 -8.39 -1.79
N LEU A 59 -1.74 -8.72 -2.58
CA LEU A 59 -0.85 -7.70 -3.13
C LEU A 59 -1.63 -6.64 -3.94
N PRO A 60 -1.20 -5.36 -3.91
CA PRO A 60 -1.88 -4.27 -4.61
C PRO A 60 -2.13 -4.55 -6.11
N PRO A 61 -3.16 -3.92 -6.71
CA PRO A 61 -3.43 -4.03 -8.14
C PRO A 61 -2.27 -3.49 -8.98
N GLY A 62 -2.22 -3.86 -10.26
CA GLY A 62 -1.13 -3.54 -11.19
C GLY A 62 -0.36 -4.78 -11.64
N THR A 63 0.71 -4.61 -12.41
CA THR A 63 1.50 -5.72 -12.98
C THR A 63 2.81 -5.98 -12.25
N ALA A 64 3.26 -5.05 -11.41
CA ALA A 64 4.55 -5.13 -10.71
C ALA A 64 4.72 -6.39 -9.83
N PHE A 65 3.61 -6.94 -9.33
CA PHE A 65 3.62 -8.08 -8.41
C PHE A 65 3.04 -9.37 -9.00
N ASP A 66 2.80 -9.43 -10.31
CA ASP A 66 2.08 -10.56 -10.93
C ASP A 66 2.71 -11.93 -10.66
N GLU A 67 4.04 -11.97 -10.63
CA GLU A 67 4.82 -13.17 -10.37
C GLU A 67 4.69 -13.67 -8.92
N TYR A 68 4.47 -12.75 -7.97
CA TYR A 68 4.40 -13.05 -6.53
C TYR A 68 2.98 -13.31 -6.02
N ARG A 69 1.95 -13.01 -6.81
CA ARG A 69 0.54 -13.12 -6.37
C ARG A 69 0.13 -14.53 -5.96
N LEU A 70 0.63 -15.56 -6.65
CA LEU A 70 0.30 -16.94 -6.30
C LEU A 70 0.93 -17.32 -4.96
N GLN A 71 2.22 -17.00 -4.79
CA GLN A 71 2.96 -17.26 -3.56
C GLN A 71 2.34 -16.52 -2.35
N ASP A 72 1.95 -15.25 -2.53
CA ASP A 72 1.26 -14.49 -1.48
C ASP A 72 -0.08 -15.13 -1.10
N PHE A 73 -0.87 -15.57 -2.08
CA PHE A 73 -2.14 -16.24 -1.82
C PHE A 73 -1.94 -17.56 -1.05
N GLU A 74 -0.99 -18.39 -1.44
CA GLU A 74 -0.68 -19.65 -0.77
C GLU A 74 -0.19 -19.44 0.67
N ARG A 75 0.66 -18.43 0.88
CA ARG A 75 1.10 -18.03 2.22
C ARG A 75 -0.09 -17.61 3.09
N ARG A 76 -0.93 -16.68 2.61
CA ARG A 76 -2.11 -16.21 3.37
C ARG A 76 -3.11 -17.34 3.61
N LYS A 77 -3.24 -18.27 2.67
CA LYS A 77 -4.06 -19.48 2.83
C LYS A 77 -3.55 -20.36 3.97
N ALA A 78 -2.23 -20.58 4.06
CA ALA A 78 -1.62 -21.34 5.15
C ALA A 78 -1.79 -20.65 6.51
N GLU A 79 -1.81 -19.32 6.54
CA GLU A 79 -2.08 -18.51 7.73
C GLU A 79 -3.58 -18.39 8.06
N GLY A 80 -4.48 -18.95 7.23
CA GLY A 80 -5.92 -18.91 7.45
C GLY A 80 -6.62 -17.59 7.05
N PHE A 81 -6.01 -16.81 6.17
CA PHE A 81 -6.47 -15.50 5.71
C PHE A 81 -6.80 -14.53 6.87
N PRO A 82 -5.77 -14.11 7.63
CA PRO A 82 -5.95 -13.16 8.72
C PRO A 82 -6.62 -11.87 8.23
N LYS A 83 -7.35 -11.21 9.13
CA LYS A 83 -8.04 -9.95 8.80
C LYS A 83 -7.02 -8.83 8.51
N PRO A 84 -7.39 -7.85 7.66
CA PRO A 84 -6.51 -6.71 7.39
C PRO A 84 -6.15 -5.96 8.66
N LEU A 85 -4.90 -5.50 8.76
CA LEU A 85 -4.42 -4.73 9.91
C LEU A 85 -5.06 -3.33 9.97
N PHE A 86 -5.22 -2.71 8.80
CA PHE A 86 -5.83 -1.39 8.71
C PHE A 86 -7.26 -1.54 8.19
N PRO A 87 -8.29 -0.96 8.84
CA PRO A 87 -9.64 -0.96 8.30
C PRO A 87 -9.65 -0.16 6.98
N GLY A 88 -10.32 -0.70 5.96
CA GLY A 88 -10.47 -0.03 4.67
C GLY A 88 -11.93 -0.05 4.24
N THR A 89 -12.40 1.08 3.72
CA THR A 89 -13.77 1.23 3.19
C THR A 89 -13.92 0.62 1.79
N PHE A 90 -12.81 0.36 1.10
CA PHE A 90 -12.78 -0.17 -0.26
C PHE A 90 -12.57 -1.69 -0.26
N HIS A 91 -13.18 -2.35 -1.25
CA HIS A 91 -13.03 -3.78 -1.46
C HIS A 91 -11.64 -4.11 -2.00
N THR A 92 -11.01 -5.16 -1.47
CA THR A 92 -9.72 -5.68 -1.93
C THR A 92 -9.92 -7.07 -2.52
N PRO A 93 -10.26 -7.17 -3.82
CA PRO A 93 -10.51 -8.46 -4.46
C PRO A 93 -9.21 -9.25 -4.60
N GLU A 94 -9.34 -10.58 -4.61
CA GLU A 94 -8.24 -11.45 -5.05
C GLU A 94 -8.11 -11.40 -6.57
N ARG A 95 -7.00 -11.90 -7.10
CA ARG A 95 -6.74 -11.93 -8.56
C ARG A 95 -7.84 -12.66 -9.33
N THR A 96 -8.44 -13.69 -8.74
CA THR A 96 -9.52 -14.46 -9.37
C THR A 96 -10.76 -14.56 -8.46
N PRO A 97 -11.97 -14.66 -9.03
CA PRO A 97 -13.18 -14.89 -8.24
C PRO A 97 -13.15 -16.19 -7.41
N ALA A 98 -12.45 -17.23 -7.89
CA ALA A 98 -12.31 -18.49 -7.18
C ALA A 98 -11.46 -18.34 -5.90
N GLN A 99 -10.33 -17.64 -5.99
CA GLN A 99 -9.51 -17.31 -4.82
C GLN A 99 -10.28 -16.47 -3.81
N HIS A 100 -11.10 -15.53 -4.27
CA HIS A 100 -11.91 -14.70 -3.39
C HIS A 100 -12.97 -15.51 -2.63
N ARG A 101 -13.57 -16.53 -3.26
CA ARG A 101 -14.47 -17.49 -2.58
C ARG A 101 -13.72 -18.31 -1.54
N GLN A 102 -12.57 -18.88 -1.90
CA GLN A 102 -11.75 -19.67 -0.98
C GLN A 102 -11.30 -18.86 0.25
N ARG A 103 -10.97 -17.57 0.06
CA ARG A 103 -10.68 -16.65 1.18
C ARG A 103 -11.88 -16.49 2.11
N LYS A 104 -13.08 -16.29 1.56
CA LYS A 104 -14.31 -16.17 2.36
C LYS A 104 -14.65 -17.45 3.12
N GLU A 105 -14.43 -18.61 2.51
CA GLU A 105 -14.67 -19.91 3.12
C GLU A 105 -13.71 -20.19 4.29
N ILE A 106 -12.43 -19.85 4.14
CA ILE A 106 -11.39 -20.13 5.16
C ILE A 106 -11.31 -19.02 6.21
N GLY A 107 -11.26 -17.75 5.79
CA GLY A 107 -11.09 -16.61 6.68
C GLY A 107 -12.41 -16.12 7.31
N GLY A 108 -13.56 -16.41 6.70
CA GLY A 108 -14.87 -16.02 7.23
C GLY A 108 -15.19 -14.53 7.13
N TRP A 109 -14.51 -13.78 6.24
CA TRP A 109 -14.75 -12.35 6.00
C TRP A 109 -14.56 -11.94 4.52
#